data_AF-W9IFG9-F1
#
_entry.id   AF-W9IFG9-F1
#
_cell.length_a   1.000
_cell.length_b   1.000
_cell.length_c   1.000
_cell.angle_alpha   90.00
_cell.angle_beta   90.00
_cell.angle_gamma   90.00
#
_symmetry.space_group_name_H-M   'P 1'
#
loop_
_entity.id
_entity.type
_entity.pdbx_description
1 polymer ?
#
loop_
_entity_poly.entity_id
_entity_poly.type
_entity_poly.pdbx_seq_one_letter_code
_entity_poly.pdbx_strand_id
1 'polypeptide(L)'
;MDAFNSMNTTSHETLFQQFVSSLDRIPLMGVHWLIYVAFGAWLCSYVIHVLLSSSTVKVPFVGYRSVFEPTWLLRLRFVWEGGSIISQGYNKFKDSIFQVRKLGTDIVIIPPNHIDEVRKLSQDKTRSVEPFINDFAGQYTRGMVFLQSDLQNRVIQQRLTPKLVSLTKVMKEELDYALTKEMPDMKGEILSAP
;
A
#
# COMPACT_ATOMS: atom_id res chain seq x y z
N MET A 1 13.62 73.14 12.66
CA MET A 1 13.79 71.67 12.51
C MET A 1 12.85 71.09 11.44
N ASP A 2 12.01 71.91 10.81
CA ASP A 2 10.89 71.44 9.98
C ASP A 2 11.24 71.19 8.51
N ALA A 3 12.25 71.89 7.98
CA ALA A 3 12.70 71.71 6.59
C ALA A 3 13.37 70.36 6.33
N PHE A 4 14.07 69.80 7.32
CA PHE A 4 14.75 68.50 7.20
C PHE A 4 13.73 67.34 7.16
N ASN A 5 12.68 67.42 7.97
CA ASN A 5 11.61 66.41 7.99
C ASN A 5 10.77 66.44 6.70
N SER A 6 10.51 67.63 6.14
CA SER A 6 9.80 67.77 4.86
C SER A 6 10.61 67.25 3.66
N MET A 7 11.94 67.37 3.70
CA MET A 7 12.79 66.90 2.61
C MET A 7 12.98 65.37 2.63
N ASN A 8 12.87 64.75 3.81
CA ASN A 8 12.91 63.29 3.92
C ASN A 8 11.61 62.63 3.46
N THR A 9 10.44 63.23 3.69
CA THR A 9 9.17 62.64 3.23
C THR A 9 9.03 62.69 1.71
N THR A 10 9.49 63.76 1.07
CA THR A 10 9.46 63.93 -0.39
C THR A 10 10.41 62.98 -1.13
N SER A 11 11.58 62.66 -0.55
CA SER A 11 12.50 61.67 -1.12
C SER A 11 11.92 60.25 -1.05
N HIS A 12 11.28 59.90 0.07
CA HIS A 12 10.60 58.60 0.19
C HIS A 12 9.43 58.47 -0.78
N GLU A 13 8.64 59.53 -0.99
CA GLU A 13 7.55 59.49 -1.96
C GLU A 13 8.03 59.38 -3.40
N THR A 14 9.08 60.11 -3.78
CA THR A 14 9.65 60.02 -5.14
C THR A 14 10.27 58.65 -5.43
N LEU A 15 10.99 58.07 -4.47
CA LEU A 15 11.51 56.70 -4.58
C LEU A 15 10.40 55.67 -4.68
N PHE A 16 9.31 55.85 -3.92
CA PHE A 16 8.16 54.96 -3.97
C PHE A 16 7.43 55.04 -5.31
N GLN A 17 7.23 56.25 -5.85
CA GLN A 17 6.65 56.46 -7.18
C GLN A 17 7.55 55.89 -8.31
N GLN A 18 8.86 56.03 -8.17
CA GLN A 18 9.82 55.43 -9.10
C GLN A 18 9.77 53.89 -9.05
N PHE A 19 9.59 53.30 -7.86
CA PHE A 19 9.42 51.86 -7.69
C PHE A 19 8.10 51.37 -8.31
N VAL A 20 6.97 52.03 -8.02
CA VAL A 20 5.65 51.67 -8.57
C VAL A 20 5.62 51.76 -10.10
N SER A 21 6.17 52.83 -10.67
CA SER A 21 6.26 53.00 -12.14
C SER A 21 7.26 52.06 -12.82
N SER A 22 8.21 51.49 -12.07
CA SER A 22 9.09 50.42 -12.56
C SER A 22 8.39 49.06 -12.57
N LEU A 23 7.52 48.78 -11.60
CA LEU A 23 6.70 47.58 -11.52
C LEU A 23 5.64 47.51 -12.62
N ASP A 24 5.01 48.64 -12.95
CA ASP A 24 3.98 48.74 -14.01
C ASP A 24 4.55 48.57 -15.44
N ARG A 25 5.87 48.74 -15.58
CA ARG A 25 6.59 48.61 -16.86
C ARG A 25 7.05 47.18 -17.17
N ILE A 26 6.86 46.24 -16.24
CA ILE A 26 7.21 44.83 -16.43
C ILE A 26 6.07 44.18 -17.23
N PRO A 27 6.32 43.63 -18.43
CA PRO A 27 5.27 43.00 -19.22
C PRO A 27 4.71 41.79 -18.46
N LEU A 28 3.49 41.92 -17.93
CA LEU A 28 2.80 40.88 -17.16
C LEU A 28 2.80 39.53 -17.89
N MET A 29 2.71 39.56 -19.23
CA MET A 29 2.81 38.39 -20.12
C MET A 29 4.13 37.60 -20.02
N GLY A 30 5.25 38.27 -19.70
CA GLY A 30 6.57 37.63 -19.57
C GLY A 30 6.81 36.98 -18.21
N VAL A 31 5.92 37.17 -17.22
CA VAL A 31 6.11 36.61 -15.87
C VAL A 31 5.32 35.31 -15.70
N HIS A 32 4.20 35.16 -16.39
CA HIS A 32 3.36 33.95 -16.28
C HIS A 32 4.08 32.68 -16.72
N TRP A 33 4.89 32.71 -17.79
CA TRP A 33 5.62 31.52 -18.23
C TRP A 33 6.66 31.04 -17.18
N LEU A 34 7.30 31.97 -16.47
CA LEU A 34 8.21 31.63 -15.37
C LEU A 34 7.48 30.93 -14.21
N ILE A 35 6.26 31.37 -13.90
CA ILE A 35 5.41 30.74 -12.88
C ILE A 35 5.02 29.32 -13.31
N TYR A 36 4.62 29.11 -14.57
CA TYR A 36 4.29 27.78 -15.08
C TYR A 36 5.51 26.85 -15.10
N VAL A 37 6.70 27.35 -15.43
CA VAL A 37 7.94 26.56 -15.39
C VAL A 37 8.34 26.22 -13.96
N ALA A 38 8.26 27.17 -13.03
CA ALA A 38 8.58 26.94 -11.62
C ALA A 38 7.59 25.95 -10.98
N PHE A 39 6.29 26.09 -11.27
CA PHE A 39 5.26 25.17 -10.81
C PHE A 39 5.43 23.78 -11.42
N GLY A 40 5.74 23.69 -12.71
CA GLY A 40 6.05 22.43 -13.39
C GLY A 40 7.29 21.75 -12.82
N ALA A 41 8.35 22.49 -12.53
CA ALA A 41 9.57 21.97 -11.91
C ALA A 41 9.32 21.52 -10.46
N TRP A 42 8.51 22.25 -9.69
CA TRP A 42 8.11 21.86 -8.34
C TRP A 42 7.26 20.60 -8.34
N LEU A 43 6.26 20.52 -9.23
CA LEU A 43 5.42 19.34 -9.41
C LEU A 43 6.25 18.14 -9.88
N CYS A 44 7.17 18.34 -10.82
CA CYS A 44 8.07 17.30 -11.31
C CYS A 44 9.01 16.80 -10.20
N SER A 45 9.61 17.71 -9.43
CA SER A 45 10.43 17.37 -8.26
C SER A 45 9.63 16.62 -7.20
N TYR A 46 8.40 17.03 -6.92
CA TYR A 46 7.49 16.34 -6.00
C TYR A 46 7.15 14.93 -6.49
N VAL A 47 6.80 14.79 -7.77
CA VAL A 47 6.51 13.49 -8.39
C VAL A 47 7.75 12.59 -8.40
N ILE A 48 8.93 13.13 -8.71
CA ILE A 48 10.21 12.41 -8.65
C ILE A 48 10.49 11.97 -7.22
N HIS A 49 10.33 12.84 -6.23
CA HIS A 49 10.54 12.50 -4.81
C HIS A 49 9.57 11.41 -4.34
N VAL A 50 8.30 11.47 -4.75
CA VAL A 50 7.29 10.44 -4.43
C VAL A 50 7.59 9.12 -5.16
N LEU A 51 8.12 9.16 -6.38
CA LEU A 51 8.49 7.98 -7.16
C LEU A 51 9.79 7.32 -6.67
N LEU A 52 10.79 8.12 -6.30
CA LEU A 52 12.09 7.66 -5.77
C LEU A 52 12.04 7.31 -4.29
N SER A 53 11.05 7.79 -3.53
CA SER A 53 10.78 7.35 -2.16
C SER A 53 10.15 5.96 -2.15
N SER A 54 10.88 4.99 -2.71
CA SER A 54 10.48 3.60 -2.77
C SER A 54 11.67 2.71 -2.46
N SER A 55 11.46 1.90 -1.43
CA SER A 55 12.21 0.71 -1.02
C SER A 55 13.64 0.90 -0.51
N THR A 56 13.80 0.64 0.79
CA THR A 56 15.06 0.50 1.54
C THR A 56 15.96 -0.66 1.05
N VAL A 57 15.49 -1.48 0.11
CA VAL A 57 16.21 -2.66 -0.38
C VAL A 57 16.23 -2.65 -1.92
N LYS A 58 17.43 -2.66 -2.51
CA LYS A 58 17.64 -2.61 -3.97
C LYS A 58 17.39 -4.00 -4.58
N VAL A 59 16.12 -4.36 -4.73
CA VAL A 59 15.66 -5.67 -5.22
C VAL A 59 14.94 -5.49 -6.56
N PRO A 60 15.06 -6.42 -7.53
CA PRO A 60 14.32 -6.34 -8.78
C PRO A 60 12.80 -6.40 -8.55
N PHE A 61 12.07 -5.50 -9.21
CA PHE A 61 10.61 -5.46 -9.18
C PHE A 61 10.00 -6.35 -10.27
N VAL A 62 8.98 -7.11 -9.90
CA VAL A 62 8.20 -7.93 -10.84
C VAL A 62 6.88 -7.25 -11.15
N GLY A 63 6.48 -7.32 -12.43
CA GLY A 63 5.14 -6.97 -12.88
C GLY A 63 5.05 -5.77 -13.80
N TYR A 64 6.12 -4.99 -13.99
CA TYR A 64 6.14 -3.93 -15.01
C TYR A 64 6.17 -4.52 -16.42
N ARG A 65 5.24 -4.08 -17.28
CA ARG A 65 5.22 -4.42 -18.71
C ARG A 65 6.01 -3.41 -19.55
N SER A 66 6.11 -2.17 -19.08
CA SER A 66 6.86 -1.09 -19.76
C SER A 66 7.56 -0.19 -18.74
N VAL A 67 8.66 0.44 -19.15
CA VAL A 67 9.44 1.39 -18.33
C VAL A 67 8.61 2.63 -17.98
N PHE A 68 7.62 2.97 -18.80
CA PHE A 68 6.72 4.12 -18.60
C PHE A 68 5.41 3.77 -17.88
N GLU A 69 5.27 2.54 -17.38
CA GLU A 69 4.05 2.14 -16.68
C GLU A 69 3.98 2.80 -15.30
N PRO A 70 2.95 3.61 -15.01
CA PRO A 70 2.86 4.29 -13.75
C PRO A 70 2.53 3.31 -12.64
N THR A 71 3.11 3.50 -11.47
CA THR A 71 3.05 2.44 -10.49
C THR A 71 1.67 2.20 -9.87
N TRP A 72 0.82 3.22 -9.80
CA TRP A 72 -0.55 3.04 -9.32
C TRP A 72 -1.32 2.01 -10.18
N LEU A 73 -1.04 1.94 -11.48
CA LEU A 73 -1.66 0.98 -12.40
C LEU A 73 -1.18 -0.44 -12.13
N LEU A 74 0.12 -0.63 -11.88
CA LEU A 74 0.66 -1.93 -11.46
C LEU A 74 0.01 -2.41 -10.16
N ARG A 75 -0.16 -1.52 -9.17
CA ARG A 75 -0.81 -1.85 -7.90
C ARG A 75 -2.27 -2.25 -8.09
N LEU A 76 -3.01 -1.56 -8.95
CA LEU A 76 -4.39 -1.93 -9.27
C LEU A 76 -4.47 -3.27 -10.00
N ARG A 77 -3.56 -3.53 -10.95
CA ARG A 77 -3.49 -4.83 -11.63
C ARG A 77 -3.19 -5.97 -10.65
N PHE A 78 -2.38 -5.73 -9.62
CA PHE A 78 -2.13 -6.73 -8.59
C PHE A 78 -3.41 -7.17 -7.85
N VAL A 79 -4.42 -6.29 -7.74
CA VAL A 79 -5.72 -6.66 -7.14
C VAL A 79 -6.44 -7.71 -7.97
N TRP A 80 -6.46 -7.53 -9.29
CA TRP A 80 -7.18 -8.42 -10.19
C TRP A 80 -6.36 -9.65 -10.60
N GLU A 81 -5.06 -9.49 -10.80
CA GLU A 81 -4.19 -10.48 -11.45
C GLU A 81 -2.98 -10.88 -10.59
N GLY A 82 -3.02 -10.61 -9.27
CA GLY A 82 -1.87 -10.79 -8.37
C GLY A 82 -1.25 -12.18 -8.41
N GLY A 83 -2.08 -13.23 -8.52
CA GLY A 83 -1.60 -14.62 -8.64
C GLY A 83 -0.72 -14.85 -9.87
N SER A 84 -1.10 -14.28 -11.02
CA SER A 84 -0.31 -14.39 -12.25
C SER A 84 1.03 -13.64 -12.14
N ILE A 85 1.05 -12.46 -11.49
CA ILE A 85 2.24 -11.63 -11.34
C ILE A 85 3.25 -12.34 -10.43
N ILE A 86 2.76 -12.96 -9.35
CA ILE A 86 3.60 -13.76 -8.44
C ILE A 86 4.16 -14.98 -9.17
N SER A 87 3.33 -15.71 -9.94
CA SER A 87 3.78 -16.87 -10.72
C SER A 87 4.84 -16.47 -11.76
N GLN A 88 4.65 -15.36 -12.46
CA GLN A 88 5.65 -14.80 -13.39
C GLN A 88 6.95 -14.42 -12.69
N GLY A 89 6.87 -13.81 -11.51
CA GLY A 89 8.03 -13.50 -10.67
C GLY A 89 8.78 -14.75 -10.26
N TYR A 90 8.07 -15.78 -9.82
CA TYR A 90 8.66 -17.05 -9.42
C TYR A 90 9.36 -17.75 -10.58
N ASN A 91 8.77 -17.74 -11.78
CA ASN A 91 9.38 -18.31 -12.97
C ASN A 91 10.64 -17.55 -13.42
N LYS A 92 10.68 -16.22 -13.21
CA LYS A 92 11.80 -15.36 -13.64
C LYS A 92 12.94 -15.28 -12.63
N PHE A 93 12.62 -15.41 -11.35
CA PHE A 93 13.51 -15.15 -10.22
C PHE A 93 13.41 -16.30 -9.19
N LYS A 94 13.62 -17.54 -9.64
CA LYS A 94 13.46 -18.74 -8.80
C LYS A 94 14.45 -18.79 -7.63
N ASP A 95 15.69 -18.39 -7.88
CA ASP A 95 16.81 -18.45 -6.92
C ASP A 95 17.21 -17.08 -6.35
N SER A 96 16.49 -16.02 -6.73
CA SER A 96 16.80 -14.64 -6.32
C SER A 96 15.63 -13.99 -5.61
N ILE A 97 15.93 -13.10 -4.66
CA ILE A 97 14.92 -12.28 -3.98
C ILE A 97 14.32 -11.31 -4.99
N PHE A 98 12.99 -11.18 -4.99
CA PHE A 98 12.28 -10.22 -5.83
C PHE A 98 11.17 -9.51 -5.06
N GLN A 99 10.80 -8.31 -5.51
CA GLN A 99 9.76 -7.51 -4.87
C GLN A 99 8.52 -7.38 -5.76
N VAL A 100 7.35 -7.46 -5.13
CA VAL A 100 6.04 -7.30 -5.78
C VAL A 100 5.29 -6.14 -5.14
N ARG A 101 4.76 -5.26 -5.98
CA ARG A 101 4.02 -4.08 -5.55
C ARG A 101 2.54 -4.44 -5.35
N LYS A 102 2.09 -4.50 -4.10
CA LYS A 102 0.66 -4.66 -3.76
C LYS A 102 0.06 -3.29 -3.42
N LEU A 103 -1.28 -3.19 -3.41
CA LEU A 103 -1.96 -2.06 -2.79
C LEU A 103 -1.60 -1.93 -1.30
N GLY A 104 -1.21 -0.72 -0.88
CA GLY A 104 -0.82 -0.41 0.49
C GLY A 104 0.67 -0.64 0.75
N THR A 105 1.14 -1.87 0.61
CA THR A 105 2.50 -2.27 1.01
C THR A 105 3.19 -3.08 -0.08
N ASP A 106 4.52 -2.94 -0.19
CA ASP A 106 5.33 -3.71 -1.13
C ASP A 106 5.81 -5.01 -0.45
N ILE A 107 5.63 -6.15 -1.10
CA ILE A 107 5.95 -7.47 -0.56
C ILE A 107 7.28 -7.94 -1.15
N VAL A 108 8.22 -8.32 -0.30
CA VAL A 108 9.48 -8.95 -0.72
C VAL A 108 9.32 -10.47 -0.63
N ILE A 109 9.55 -11.16 -1.75
CA ILE A 109 9.47 -12.61 -1.86
C ILE A 109 10.89 -13.17 -1.80
N ILE A 110 11.10 -14.09 -0.87
CA ILE A 110 12.40 -14.69 -0.57
C ILE A 110 12.39 -16.15 -1.05
N PRO A 111 13.41 -16.61 -1.79
CA PRO A 111 13.48 -17.99 -2.25
C PRO A 111 13.75 -18.95 -1.07
N PRO A 112 13.42 -20.25 -1.24
CA PRO A 112 13.48 -21.22 -0.16
C PRO A 112 14.87 -21.38 0.48
N ASN A 113 15.94 -21.13 -0.29
CA ASN A 113 17.33 -21.27 0.14
C ASN A 113 17.69 -20.38 1.33
N HIS A 114 17.00 -19.24 1.52
CA HIS A 114 17.28 -18.28 2.59
C HIS A 114 16.26 -18.33 3.74
N ILE A 115 15.32 -19.29 3.75
CA ILE A 115 14.28 -19.35 4.77
C ILE A 115 14.85 -19.56 6.18
N ASP A 116 15.89 -20.39 6.32
CA ASP A 116 16.48 -20.68 7.63
C ASP A 116 17.18 -19.46 8.23
N GLU A 117 17.82 -18.64 7.40
CA GLU A 117 18.46 -17.38 7.81
C GLU A 117 17.40 -16.36 8.23
N VAL A 118 16.34 -16.21 7.42
CA VAL A 118 15.21 -15.32 7.74
C VAL A 118 14.52 -15.75 9.02
N ARG A 119 14.35 -17.06 9.26
CA ARG A 119 13.73 -17.58 10.49
C ARG A 119 14.57 -17.24 11.73
N LYS A 120 15.89 -17.35 11.65
CA LYS A 120 16.81 -16.95 12.74
C LYS A 120 16.73 -15.44 13.00
N LEU A 121 16.72 -14.62 11.95
CA LEU A 121 16.63 -13.15 12.07
C LEU A 121 15.27 -12.67 12.58
N SER A 122 14.17 -13.30 12.16
CA SER A 122 12.81 -12.91 12.56
C SER A 122 12.54 -13.17 14.04
N GLN A 123 13.17 -14.20 14.64
CA GLN A 123 13.11 -14.43 16.10
C GLN A 123 13.70 -13.26 16.91
N ASP A 124 14.67 -12.55 16.35
CA ASP A 124 15.45 -11.52 17.04
C ASP A 124 14.92 -10.09 16.77
N LYS A 125 14.46 -9.79 15.54
CA LYS A 125 14.32 -8.38 15.11
C LYS A 125 13.03 -7.99 14.38
N THR A 126 12.13 -8.92 14.03
CA THR A 126 10.96 -8.56 13.21
C THR A 126 9.76 -9.44 13.51
N ARG A 127 8.73 -8.85 14.15
CA ARG A 127 7.44 -9.52 14.35
C ARG A 127 6.67 -9.55 13.03
N SER A 128 6.25 -10.74 12.60
CA SER A 128 5.42 -10.96 11.39
C SER A 128 4.02 -10.34 11.46
N VAL A 129 3.63 -9.75 12.59
CA VAL A 129 2.24 -9.34 12.89
C VAL A 129 1.95 -7.89 12.46
N GLU A 130 2.95 -7.00 12.45
CA GLU A 130 2.75 -5.59 12.08
C GLU A 130 2.32 -5.39 10.62
N PRO A 131 2.97 -6.04 9.62
CA PRO A 131 2.53 -5.92 8.23
C PRO A 131 1.12 -6.49 8.00
N PHE A 132 0.75 -7.54 8.76
CA PHE A 132 -0.54 -8.21 8.66
C PHE A 132 -1.71 -7.28 9.04
N ILE A 133 -1.54 -6.39 10.01
CA ILE A 133 -2.63 -5.50 10.49
C ILE A 133 -2.81 -4.27 9.60
N ASN A 134 -1.74 -3.79 8.96
CA ASN A 134 -1.85 -2.76 7.93
C ASN A 134 -2.66 -3.25 6.72
N ASP A 135 -2.57 -4.55 6.43
CA ASP A 135 -3.41 -5.19 5.41
C ASP A 135 -4.87 -5.39 5.85
N PHE A 136 -5.10 -5.59 7.16
CA PHE A 136 -6.43 -5.81 7.76
C PHE A 136 -6.94 -4.57 8.52
N ALA A 137 -7.15 -3.44 7.83
CA ALA A 137 -7.85 -2.24 8.34
C ALA A 137 -7.76 -2.02 9.87
N GLY A 138 -6.54 -2.11 10.42
CA GLY A 138 -6.28 -2.56 11.80
C GLY A 138 -7.01 -1.83 12.92
N GLN A 139 -7.19 -0.53 12.74
CA GLN A 139 -7.85 0.35 13.71
C GLN A 139 -9.39 0.29 13.59
N TYR A 140 -9.92 0.10 12.39
CA TYR A 140 -11.36 0.13 12.13
C TYR A 140 -12.04 -1.23 12.36
N THR A 141 -11.29 -2.33 12.26
CA THR A 141 -11.82 -3.70 12.38
C THR A 141 -11.44 -4.42 13.68
N ARG A 142 -10.97 -3.70 14.71
CA ARG A 142 -10.48 -4.30 15.97
C ARG A 142 -9.29 -5.27 15.78
N GLY A 143 -8.57 -5.16 14.65
CA GLY A 143 -7.40 -5.97 14.31
C GLY A 143 -6.22 -5.78 15.28
N MET A 144 -6.21 -4.68 16.04
CA MET A 144 -5.21 -4.41 17.09
C MET A 144 -5.17 -5.46 18.20
N VAL A 145 -6.27 -6.19 18.46
CA VAL A 145 -6.30 -7.27 19.46
C VAL A 145 -5.38 -8.44 19.07
N PHE A 146 -5.10 -8.60 17.76
CA PHE A 146 -4.14 -9.57 17.24
C PHE A 146 -2.68 -9.21 17.59
N LEU A 147 -2.35 -7.94 17.79
CA LEU A 147 -1.01 -7.47 18.16
C LEU A 147 -0.70 -7.64 19.65
N GLN A 148 -1.73 -7.51 20.48
CA GLN A 148 -1.58 -7.35 21.92
C GLN A 148 -1.82 -8.65 22.69
N SER A 149 -2.42 -9.66 22.07
CA SER A 149 -2.83 -10.87 22.78
C SER A 149 -2.45 -12.16 22.05
N ASP A 150 -1.85 -13.11 22.79
CA ASP A 150 -1.63 -14.49 22.35
C ASP A 150 -2.91 -15.34 22.41
N LEU A 151 -4.07 -14.68 22.37
CA LEU A 151 -5.37 -15.32 22.59
C LEU A 151 -5.63 -16.37 21.50
N GLN A 152 -5.25 -16.12 20.26
CA GLN A 152 -5.40 -17.07 19.16
C GLN A 152 -4.59 -18.34 19.40
N ASN A 153 -3.30 -18.20 19.69
CA ASN A 153 -2.41 -19.34 19.97
C ASN A 153 -2.92 -20.13 21.19
N ARG A 154 -3.35 -19.43 22.22
CA ARG A 154 -3.89 -20.04 23.44
C ARG A 154 -5.20 -20.77 23.19
N VAL A 155 -6.15 -20.19 22.46
CA VAL A 155 -7.43 -20.83 22.13
C VAL A 155 -7.20 -22.03 21.22
N ILE A 156 -6.30 -21.94 20.24
CA ILE A 156 -5.94 -23.08 19.40
C ILE A 156 -5.40 -24.23 20.26
N GLN A 157 -4.39 -23.97 21.08
CA GLN A 157 -3.73 -25.00 21.88
C GLN A 157 -4.60 -25.55 23.01
N GLN A 158 -5.41 -24.70 23.66
CA GLN A 158 -6.15 -25.10 24.86
C GLN A 158 -7.59 -25.55 24.57
N ARG A 159 -8.20 -25.10 23.47
CA ARG A 159 -9.62 -25.36 23.18
C ARG A 159 -9.81 -26.15 21.89
N LEU A 160 -9.09 -25.85 20.81
CA LEU A 160 -9.25 -26.55 19.54
C LEU A 160 -8.49 -27.87 19.50
N THR A 161 -7.17 -27.88 19.67
CA THR A 161 -6.34 -29.08 19.57
C THR A 161 -6.83 -30.24 20.45
N PRO A 162 -7.12 -30.06 21.76
CA PRO A 162 -7.57 -31.17 22.60
C PRO A 162 -9.01 -31.61 22.35
N LYS A 163 -9.86 -30.74 21.81
CA LYS A 163 -11.29 -31.03 21.59
C LYS A 163 -11.62 -31.29 20.12
N LEU A 164 -10.62 -31.35 19.24
CA LEU A 164 -10.83 -31.44 17.80
C LEU A 164 -11.66 -32.67 17.43
N VAL A 165 -11.34 -33.82 18.02
CA VAL A 165 -12.08 -35.09 17.79
C VAL A 165 -13.57 -34.96 18.17
N SER A 166 -13.87 -34.31 19.29
CA SER A 166 -15.27 -34.06 19.69
C SER A 166 -15.97 -33.03 18.80
N LEU A 167 -15.27 -31.97 18.40
CA LEU A 167 -15.80 -30.92 17.52
C LEU A 167 -16.11 -31.49 16.14
N THR A 168 -15.25 -32.33 15.58
CA THR A 168 -15.47 -32.99 14.29
C THR A 168 -16.73 -33.87 14.31
N LYS A 169 -17.00 -34.56 15.42
CA LYS A 169 -18.22 -35.36 15.57
C LYS A 169 -19.48 -34.49 15.54
N VAL A 170 -19.50 -33.41 16.32
CA VAL A 170 -20.62 -32.45 16.35
C VAL A 170 -20.80 -31.79 14.98
N MET A 171 -19.72 -31.37 14.33
CA MET A 171 -19.79 -30.79 12.98
C MET A 171 -20.37 -31.78 11.96
N LYS A 172 -20.05 -33.06 12.07
CA LYS A 172 -20.62 -34.10 11.21
C LYS A 172 -22.12 -34.27 11.46
N GLU A 173 -22.54 -34.33 12.72
CA GLU A 173 -23.96 -34.47 13.08
C GLU A 173 -24.78 -33.26 12.57
N GLU A 174 -24.27 -32.04 12.74
CA GLU A 174 -24.90 -30.82 12.21
C GLU A 174 -24.90 -30.78 10.68
N LEU A 175 -23.83 -31.24 10.03
CA LEU A 175 -23.76 -31.34 8.57
C LEU A 175 -24.76 -32.37 8.03
N ASP A 176 -24.83 -33.56 8.63
CA ASP A 176 -25.77 -34.62 8.24
C ASP A 176 -27.22 -34.16 8.46
N TYR A 177 -27.49 -33.44 9.56
CA TYR A 177 -28.79 -32.82 9.82
C TYR A 177 -29.15 -31.75 8.78
N ALA A 178 -28.23 -30.82 8.51
CA ALA A 178 -28.43 -29.76 7.54
C ALA A 178 -28.62 -30.31 6.12
N LEU A 179 -27.86 -31.33 5.74
CA LEU A 179 -27.98 -31.99 4.45
C LEU A 179 -29.35 -32.67 4.31
N THR A 180 -29.81 -33.39 5.34
CA THR A 180 -31.14 -34.04 5.35
C THR A 180 -32.28 -33.02 5.30
N LYS A 181 -32.09 -31.84 5.90
CA LYS A 181 -33.08 -30.77 5.97
C LYS A 181 -33.19 -29.97 4.67
N GLU A 182 -32.07 -29.58 4.08
CA GLU A 182 -32.02 -28.74 2.88
C GLU A 182 -32.05 -29.56 1.59
N MET A 183 -31.63 -30.83 1.64
CA MET A 183 -31.75 -31.80 0.55
C MET A 183 -32.61 -32.99 1.02
N PRO A 184 -33.94 -32.82 1.18
CA PRO A 184 -34.82 -33.93 1.49
C PRO A 184 -34.64 -35.04 0.45
N ASP A 185 -34.60 -36.29 0.92
CA ASP A 185 -34.30 -37.51 0.17
C ASP A 185 -34.95 -37.45 -1.23
N MET A 186 -34.14 -37.22 -2.27
CA MET A 186 -34.59 -37.26 -3.67
C MET A 186 -34.86 -38.72 -4.06
N LYS A 187 -35.81 -39.35 -3.39
CA LYS A 187 -36.15 -40.77 -3.60
C LYS A 187 -37.22 -40.96 -4.68
N GLY A 188 -37.45 -39.96 -5.54
CA GLY A 188 -38.57 -40.01 -6.49
C GLY A 188 -38.43 -39.30 -7.83
N GLU A 189 -37.34 -38.58 -8.13
CA GLU A 189 -37.31 -37.73 -9.34
C GLU A 189 -35.97 -37.76 -10.08
N ILE A 190 -35.39 -38.96 -10.25
CA ILE A 190 -34.32 -39.22 -11.24
C ILE A 190 -34.77 -40.22 -12.32
N LEU A 191 -36.10 -40.39 -12.48
CA LEU A 191 -36.69 -41.20 -13.56
C LEU A 191 -37.80 -40.43 -14.27
N SER A 192 -37.48 -39.27 -14.85
CA SER A 192 -38.17 -38.73 -16.04
C SER A 192 -37.59 -37.38 -16.44
N ALA A 193 -36.45 -37.40 -17.13
CA ALA A 193 -36.13 -36.34 -18.10
C ALA A 193 -36.07 -37.01 -19.49
N PRO A 194 -36.78 -36.48 -20.50
CA PRO A 194 -36.78 -37.01 -21.86
C PRO A 194 -35.41 -36.90 -22.54
#